data_AF-A0A7J4SCC5-F1
#
_entry.id   AF-A0A7J4SCC5-F1
#
_cell.length_a   1.000
_cell.length_b   1.000
_cell.length_c   1.000
_cell.angle_alpha   90.00
_cell.angle_beta   90.00
_cell.angle_gamma   90.00
#
_symmetry.space_group_name_H-M   'P 1'
#
loop_
_entity.id
_entity.type
_entity.pdbx_description
1 polymer ?
#
loop_
_entity_poly.entity_id
_entity_poly.type
_entity_poly.pdbx_seq_one_letter_code
_entity_poly.pdbx_strand_id
1 'polypeptide(L)'
;MMEHLIADRSAGVGLSQASHNGSILRRFLASALLLCLLVSFLPTAIADDDWSTANVLTDGSSSSDAVDHDGDSTDWWTIDILNGDRLEVDVTSPTGDYGFDLFGCFGTDHWEGKVQIWDAKDVNGVMERDQKHFDQDFSSSGSASISALVNPSSPDWGSHTGPTTWYIMVKSLSTCARDDFDYTISPSVDTTNRDTDEDGFVNTEDDCDDVQGTSTEDRKGCPDGDSDGWSDAGDRFPTDGTQWSDGDGDGYGDNPAPATMPDHCPQYFGNSDQDRYGCRDSDADGWSDPDPTAIFSTESWNVSDGADAFEFDSTQWSDYDLDGYGDNWDNFDWNASRAEAGVGVFYEGATEPDACPLRWGSSMEDRIGCPDSDGDGWSDPDTDWGAENGSDAFPTDDTQWADRDLDGFGDNPDGNSPDAFPDNPSQWDDSDGDGWGDNQGPGATQVDYFPSEPSQWADMDSDGYGDNSSGLNPDGCKDRAGTSTMDRYGCPDADGDGYSNPDAEWPAHPSGFADAFNDQASQWADTDGDGYGDN
;
A
#
# COMPACT_ATOMS: atom_id res chain seq x y z
N MET A 1 32.43 -19.06 -24.70
CA MET A 1 32.21 -20.45 -24.26
C MET A 1 30.86 -20.87 -24.86
N MET A 2 30.71 -21.80 -25.82
CA MET A 2 31.38 -23.10 -26.05
C MET A 2 31.31 -23.94 -24.76
N GLU A 3 30.70 -25.13 -24.63
CA GLU A 3 30.03 -26.13 -25.54
C GLU A 3 28.95 -26.91 -24.70
N HIS A 4 28.02 -27.76 -25.17
CA HIS A 4 27.67 -28.34 -26.49
C HIS A 4 26.20 -28.91 -26.53
N LEU A 5 25.85 -29.58 -27.66
CA LEU A 5 24.93 -30.73 -27.92
C LEU A 5 24.07 -31.33 -26.77
N ILE A 6 22.88 -31.93 -26.98
CA ILE A 6 22.51 -33.03 -27.92
C ILE A 6 21.01 -32.94 -28.30
N ALA A 7 20.65 -33.38 -29.51
CA ALA A 7 19.26 -33.56 -29.96
C ALA A 7 18.76 -35.01 -29.75
N ASP A 8 17.44 -35.19 -29.58
CA ASP A 8 16.79 -36.48 -29.86
C ASP A 8 15.56 -36.30 -30.77
N ARG A 9 15.31 -37.31 -31.60
CA ARG A 9 14.20 -37.37 -32.57
C ARG A 9 13.27 -38.51 -32.20
N SER A 10 11.98 -38.21 -32.02
CA SER A 10 10.92 -39.21 -32.12
C SER A 10 9.88 -38.78 -33.14
N ALA A 11 9.66 -39.61 -34.15
CA ALA A 11 8.61 -39.43 -35.15
C ALA A 11 7.43 -40.33 -34.82
N GLY A 12 6.22 -39.77 -34.73
CA GLY A 12 5.05 -40.47 -34.17
C GLY A 12 3.71 -40.09 -34.79
N VAL A 13 3.51 -40.49 -36.05
CA VAL A 13 2.20 -40.80 -36.68
C VAL A 13 1.10 -39.72 -36.60
N GLY A 14 0.86 -39.04 -37.73
CA GLY A 14 -0.38 -38.27 -37.91
C GLY A 14 -1.61 -39.17 -38.02
N LEU A 15 -2.65 -38.89 -37.23
CA LEU A 15 -3.95 -39.53 -37.33
C LEU A 15 -4.90 -38.70 -38.20
N SER A 16 -5.17 -39.20 -39.40
CA SER A 16 -6.25 -38.71 -40.26
C SER A 16 -7.60 -38.96 -39.59
N GLN A 17 -8.33 -37.89 -39.25
CA GLN A 17 -9.72 -38.02 -38.81
C GLN A 17 -10.61 -38.41 -40.00
N ALA A 18 -10.94 -39.70 -40.08
CA ALA A 18 -11.99 -40.17 -40.98
C ALA A 18 -13.37 -39.78 -40.42
N SER A 19 -14.22 -39.19 -41.27
CA SER A 19 -15.60 -38.86 -40.94
C SER A 19 -16.37 -40.09 -40.45
N HIS A 20 -16.81 -40.08 -39.19
CA HIS A 20 -17.53 -41.18 -38.56
C HIS A 20 -19.04 -40.91 -38.36
N ASN A 21 -19.62 -40.08 -39.23
CA ASN A 21 -21.02 -39.62 -39.18
C ASN A 21 -22.09 -40.73 -39.31
N GLY A 22 -21.71 -42.00 -39.45
CA GLY A 22 -22.61 -43.15 -39.39
C GLY A 22 -22.79 -43.80 -38.00
N SER A 23 -21.99 -43.43 -36.99
CA SER A 23 -21.97 -44.08 -35.66
C SER A 23 -22.90 -43.42 -34.64
N ILE A 24 -22.86 -42.09 -34.55
CA ILE A 24 -23.53 -41.33 -33.47
C ILE A 24 -25.05 -41.49 -33.53
N LEU A 25 -25.68 -41.32 -34.70
CA LEU A 25 -27.13 -41.47 -34.85
C LEU A 25 -27.62 -42.90 -34.52
N ARG A 26 -26.82 -43.94 -34.83
CA ARG A 26 -27.15 -45.33 -34.45
C ARG A 26 -26.94 -45.61 -32.97
N ARG A 27 -25.99 -44.93 -32.31
CA ARG A 27 -25.82 -45.01 -30.85
C ARG A 27 -26.93 -44.25 -30.12
N PHE A 28 -27.34 -43.07 -30.59
CA PHE A 28 -28.50 -42.37 -30.05
C PHE A 28 -29.79 -43.17 -30.24
N LEU A 29 -30.06 -43.74 -31.43
CA LEU A 29 -31.24 -44.60 -31.62
C LEU A 29 -31.15 -45.91 -30.83
N ALA A 30 -29.99 -46.55 -30.72
CA ALA A 30 -29.85 -47.77 -29.92
C ALA A 30 -29.96 -47.50 -28.41
N SER A 31 -29.35 -46.43 -27.91
CA SER A 31 -29.49 -46.00 -26.51
C SER A 31 -30.89 -45.52 -26.20
N ALA A 32 -31.56 -44.77 -27.10
CA ALA A 32 -32.96 -44.38 -26.91
C ALA A 32 -33.91 -45.58 -26.94
N LEU A 33 -33.72 -46.54 -27.87
CA LEU A 33 -34.48 -47.80 -27.86
C LEU A 33 -34.20 -48.65 -26.62
N LEU A 34 -32.95 -48.70 -26.13
CA LEU A 34 -32.60 -49.43 -24.92
C LEU A 34 -33.14 -48.72 -23.67
N LEU A 35 -33.16 -47.39 -23.63
CA LEU A 35 -33.75 -46.59 -22.55
C LEU A 35 -35.28 -46.75 -22.54
N CYS A 36 -35.95 -46.66 -23.69
CA CYS A 36 -37.39 -46.94 -23.79
C CYS A 36 -37.74 -48.42 -23.47
N LEU A 37 -36.84 -49.37 -23.75
CA LEU A 37 -36.99 -50.77 -23.33
C LEU A 37 -36.68 -50.98 -21.84
N LEU A 38 -35.83 -50.16 -21.21
CA LEU A 38 -35.54 -50.23 -19.78
C LEU A 38 -36.62 -49.55 -18.93
N VAL A 39 -37.19 -48.44 -19.41
CA VAL A 39 -38.35 -47.77 -18.79
C VAL A 39 -39.59 -48.69 -18.77
N SER A 40 -39.69 -49.65 -19.69
CA SER A 40 -40.74 -50.68 -19.70
C SER A 40 -40.39 -51.96 -18.91
N PHE A 41 -39.29 -51.96 -18.15
CA PHE A 41 -38.90 -53.00 -17.18
C PHE A 41 -38.57 -52.46 -15.79
N LEU A 42 -38.97 -51.22 -15.47
CA LEU A 42 -39.15 -50.85 -14.07
C LEU A 42 -40.26 -51.74 -13.51
N PRO A 43 -40.07 -52.40 -12.35
CA PRO A 43 -41.20 -53.01 -11.67
C PRO A 43 -42.20 -51.89 -11.37
N THR A 44 -43.48 -52.11 -11.68
CA THR A 44 -44.53 -51.35 -11.01
C THR A 44 -44.32 -51.58 -9.53
N ALA A 45 -44.09 -50.49 -8.78
CA ALA A 45 -44.17 -50.59 -7.33
C ALA A 45 -45.56 -51.16 -7.00
N ILE A 46 -45.58 -52.06 -6.02
CA ILE A 46 -46.78 -52.65 -5.44
C ILE A 46 -47.01 -51.88 -4.14
N ALA A 47 -48.26 -51.71 -3.73
CA ALA A 47 -48.56 -51.17 -2.41
C ALA A 47 -48.00 -52.09 -1.30
N ASP A 48 -48.02 -51.59 -0.06
CA ASP A 48 -47.74 -52.39 1.13
C ASP A 48 -48.85 -52.16 2.17
N ASP A 49 -49.37 -53.24 2.77
CA ASP A 49 -50.34 -53.20 3.85
C ASP A 49 -49.78 -52.44 5.09
N ASP A 50 -48.45 -52.37 5.25
CA ASP A 50 -47.75 -51.69 6.33
C ASP A 50 -47.15 -50.34 5.86
N TRP A 51 -47.70 -49.25 6.41
CA TRP A 51 -47.21 -47.88 6.18
C TRP A 51 -45.70 -47.72 6.39
N SER A 52 -45.07 -48.52 7.25
CA SER A 52 -43.64 -48.43 7.56
C SER A 52 -42.72 -49.08 6.52
N THR A 53 -43.28 -49.84 5.57
CA THR A 53 -42.58 -50.40 4.41
C THR A 53 -43.17 -49.99 3.05
N ALA A 54 -44.21 -49.15 3.07
CA ALA A 54 -44.84 -48.48 1.92
C ALA A 54 -43.87 -48.01 0.84
N ASN A 55 -44.08 -48.48 -0.40
CA ASN A 55 -43.21 -48.14 -1.53
C ASN A 55 -43.35 -46.67 -1.96
N VAL A 56 -42.23 -46.10 -2.39
CA VAL A 56 -42.14 -44.72 -2.87
C VAL A 56 -42.67 -44.61 -4.30
N LEU A 57 -43.68 -43.77 -4.51
CA LEU A 57 -44.18 -43.40 -5.82
C LEU A 57 -43.16 -42.52 -6.56
N THR A 58 -43.13 -42.66 -7.88
CA THR A 58 -42.32 -41.79 -8.75
C THR A 58 -43.20 -40.72 -9.38
N ASP A 59 -42.76 -39.47 -9.30
CA ASP A 59 -43.41 -38.32 -9.95
C ASP A 59 -43.75 -38.59 -11.43
N GLY A 60 -44.95 -38.22 -11.86
CA GLY A 60 -45.48 -38.41 -13.20
C GLY A 60 -45.72 -39.86 -13.62
N SER A 61 -45.50 -40.85 -12.73
CA SER A 61 -45.66 -42.27 -13.02
C SER A 61 -46.83 -42.88 -12.26
N SER A 62 -47.82 -43.35 -12.99
CA SER A 62 -48.94 -44.11 -12.42
C SER A 62 -48.50 -45.48 -11.88
N SER A 63 -48.94 -45.84 -10.69
CA SER A 63 -48.92 -47.23 -10.17
C SER A 63 -50.35 -47.73 -9.99
N SER A 64 -50.56 -49.06 -10.02
CA SER A 64 -51.89 -49.67 -9.93
C SER A 64 -51.86 -50.86 -8.99
N ASP A 65 -52.86 -50.97 -8.12
CA ASP A 65 -53.03 -52.09 -7.20
C ASP A 65 -54.52 -52.33 -6.88
N ALA A 66 -54.84 -53.25 -5.97
CA ALA A 66 -56.21 -53.54 -5.58
C ALA A 66 -56.34 -53.87 -4.07
N VAL A 67 -57.30 -53.23 -3.41
CA VAL A 67 -57.68 -53.51 -2.01
C VAL A 67 -58.91 -54.41 -1.95
N ASP A 68 -58.94 -55.34 -0.98
CA ASP A 68 -60.09 -56.19 -0.67
C ASP A 68 -60.45 -56.13 0.83
N HIS A 69 -61.75 -56.14 1.17
CA HIS A 69 -62.11 -55.98 2.60
C HIS A 69 -61.79 -57.25 3.43
N ASP A 70 -61.85 -58.41 2.79
CA ASP A 70 -61.71 -59.72 3.45
C ASP A 70 -60.24 -60.11 3.77
N GLY A 71 -59.25 -59.32 3.32
CA GLY A 71 -57.82 -59.55 3.46
C GLY A 71 -56.99 -58.26 3.45
N ASP A 72 -56.69 -57.74 2.26
CA ASP A 72 -55.85 -56.56 2.04
C ASP A 72 -56.67 -55.27 2.01
N SER A 73 -57.09 -54.85 3.19
CA SER A 73 -58.07 -53.77 3.30
C SER A 73 -57.48 -52.37 3.14
N THR A 74 -56.16 -52.19 3.09
CA THR A 74 -55.53 -50.86 3.23
C THR A 74 -54.11 -50.84 2.68
N ASP A 75 -53.94 -50.16 1.55
CA ASP A 75 -52.68 -49.92 0.87
C ASP A 75 -52.01 -48.62 1.30
N TRP A 76 -50.68 -48.66 1.43
CA TRP A 76 -49.85 -47.49 1.70
C TRP A 76 -48.82 -47.20 0.61
N TRP A 77 -48.73 -45.92 0.29
CA TRP A 77 -47.74 -45.34 -0.61
C TRP A 77 -47.02 -44.19 0.10
N THR A 78 -45.76 -43.97 -0.30
CA THR A 78 -45.00 -42.77 0.09
C THR A 78 -44.64 -41.93 -1.14
N ILE A 79 -44.40 -40.64 -0.95
CA ILE A 79 -43.75 -39.79 -1.96
C ILE A 79 -42.93 -38.70 -1.26
N ASP A 80 -41.70 -38.52 -1.69
CA ASP A 80 -40.82 -37.48 -1.16
C ASP A 80 -40.97 -36.19 -1.98
N ILE A 81 -41.19 -35.07 -1.30
CA ILE A 81 -41.25 -33.72 -1.89
C ILE A 81 -40.38 -32.75 -1.10
N LEU A 82 -39.86 -31.73 -1.79
CA LEU A 82 -38.97 -30.70 -1.24
C LEU A 82 -39.76 -29.46 -0.80
N ASN A 83 -39.09 -28.49 -0.17
CA ASN A 83 -39.72 -27.24 0.18
C ASN A 83 -40.21 -26.52 -1.09
N GLY A 84 -41.39 -25.91 -1.02
CA GLY A 84 -42.03 -25.22 -2.13
C GLY A 84 -42.72 -26.10 -3.21
N ASP A 85 -42.48 -27.42 -3.21
CA ASP A 85 -43.17 -28.35 -4.10
C ASP A 85 -44.69 -28.38 -3.83
N ARG A 86 -45.49 -28.58 -4.88
CA ARG A 86 -46.94 -28.85 -4.78
C ARG A 86 -47.22 -30.23 -5.34
N LEU A 87 -47.91 -31.07 -4.57
CA LEU A 87 -48.19 -32.44 -4.96
C LEU A 87 -49.68 -32.58 -5.33
N GLU A 88 -49.96 -33.01 -6.55
CA GLU A 88 -51.28 -33.45 -6.99
C GLU A 88 -51.31 -34.98 -7.02
N VAL A 89 -52.27 -35.61 -6.34
CA VAL A 89 -52.45 -37.07 -6.33
C VAL A 89 -53.81 -37.41 -6.90
N ASP A 90 -53.81 -38.02 -8.10
CA ASP A 90 -55.01 -38.59 -8.70
C ASP A 90 -55.11 -40.08 -8.38
N VAL A 91 -56.18 -40.49 -7.70
CA VAL A 91 -56.53 -41.90 -7.50
C VAL A 91 -57.81 -42.19 -8.27
N THR A 92 -57.74 -43.16 -9.18
CA THR A 92 -58.85 -43.53 -10.07
C THR A 92 -59.14 -45.02 -9.96
N SER A 93 -60.41 -45.40 -9.80
CA SER A 93 -60.86 -46.79 -9.86
C SER A 93 -61.89 -46.94 -10.98
N PRO A 94 -61.52 -47.53 -12.13
CA PRO A 94 -62.45 -47.76 -13.23
C PRO A 94 -63.34 -48.99 -13.00
N THR A 95 -62.98 -49.87 -12.05
CA THR A 95 -63.57 -51.19 -11.83
C THR A 95 -63.53 -51.56 -10.34
N GLY A 96 -64.60 -52.20 -9.88
CA GLY A 96 -64.67 -52.86 -8.58
C GLY A 96 -65.90 -53.76 -8.50
N ASP A 97 -65.91 -54.60 -7.48
CA ASP A 97 -66.63 -55.88 -7.34
C ASP A 97 -66.29 -56.95 -8.41
N TYR A 98 -65.66 -58.03 -7.94
CA TYR A 98 -65.35 -59.25 -8.67
C TYR A 98 -66.18 -60.47 -8.20
N GLY A 99 -67.34 -60.22 -7.58
CA GLY A 99 -68.13 -61.20 -6.82
C GLY A 99 -69.57 -61.45 -7.29
N PHE A 100 -70.34 -62.09 -6.41
CA PHE A 100 -71.79 -62.25 -6.50
C PHE A 100 -72.37 -62.25 -5.09
N ASP A 101 -73.17 -61.24 -4.78
CA ASP A 101 -73.58 -60.92 -3.43
C ASP A 101 -74.60 -61.92 -2.85
N LEU A 102 -74.27 -62.54 -1.70
CA LEU A 102 -75.03 -63.68 -1.17
C LEU A 102 -76.03 -63.27 -0.06
N PHE A 103 -77.22 -62.83 -0.48
CA PHE A 103 -78.42 -62.67 0.37
C PHE A 103 -78.26 -61.73 1.59
N GLY A 104 -78.03 -60.44 1.34
CA GLY A 104 -78.12 -59.40 2.37
C GLY A 104 -78.44 -58.01 1.81
N CYS A 105 -77.64 -57.55 0.86
CA CYS A 105 -77.76 -56.22 0.28
C CYS A 105 -78.85 -56.20 -0.81
N PHE A 106 -79.84 -55.31 -0.65
CA PHE A 106 -80.94 -55.12 -1.61
C PHE A 106 -80.92 -53.68 -2.17
N GLY A 107 -79.98 -53.46 -3.06
CA GLY A 107 -79.70 -52.23 -3.80
C GLY A 107 -78.48 -52.52 -4.68
N THR A 108 -78.23 -51.72 -5.73
CA THR A 108 -76.97 -51.87 -6.48
C THR A 108 -75.81 -51.69 -5.51
N ASP A 109 -75.01 -52.73 -5.36
CA ASP A 109 -73.76 -52.74 -4.64
C ASP A 109 -72.77 -51.85 -5.39
N HIS A 110 -72.02 -51.09 -4.60
CA HIS A 110 -71.09 -50.10 -5.08
C HIS A 110 -69.88 -50.23 -4.18
N TRP A 111 -68.73 -50.61 -4.75
CA TRP A 111 -67.48 -50.53 -4.01
C TRP A 111 -67.32 -49.11 -3.44
N GLU A 112 -66.96 -49.02 -2.17
CA GLU A 112 -66.67 -47.78 -1.46
C GLU A 112 -65.21 -47.82 -0.98
N GLY A 113 -64.47 -46.78 -1.32
CA GLY A 113 -63.07 -46.60 -0.95
C GLY A 113 -62.83 -45.25 -0.28
N LYS A 114 -61.65 -45.10 0.31
CA LYS A 114 -61.17 -43.87 0.94
C LYS A 114 -59.74 -43.58 0.52
N VAL A 115 -59.46 -42.30 0.28
CA VAL A 115 -58.09 -41.77 0.16
C VAL A 115 -57.83 -40.76 1.27
N GLN A 116 -56.72 -40.94 1.98
CA GLN A 116 -56.22 -40.02 3.00
C GLN A 116 -54.74 -39.71 2.78
N ILE A 117 -54.32 -38.50 3.18
CA ILE A 117 -52.93 -38.03 3.02
C ILE A 117 -52.44 -37.36 4.32
N TRP A 118 -51.19 -37.65 4.70
CA TRP A 118 -50.51 -37.14 5.91
C TRP A 118 -49.05 -36.74 5.64
N ASP A 119 -48.54 -35.78 6.43
CA ASP A 119 -47.11 -35.51 6.62
C ASP A 119 -46.50 -36.58 7.56
N ALA A 120 -45.31 -37.09 7.23
CA ALA A 120 -44.48 -37.92 8.10
C ALA A 120 -44.40 -37.46 9.56
N LYS A 121 -44.42 -36.15 9.84
CA LYS A 121 -44.36 -35.62 11.22
C LYS A 121 -45.53 -36.08 12.10
N ASP A 122 -46.69 -36.34 11.51
CA ASP A 122 -47.88 -36.85 12.19
C ASP A 122 -48.00 -38.39 12.14
N VAL A 123 -47.16 -39.06 11.35
CA VAL A 123 -47.17 -40.52 11.19
C VAL A 123 -46.39 -41.21 12.31
N ASN A 124 -47.05 -41.38 13.45
CA ASN A 124 -46.58 -42.25 14.53
C ASN A 124 -47.71 -43.17 15.04
N GLY A 125 -47.93 -44.26 14.29
CA GLY A 125 -48.87 -45.35 14.61
C GLY A 125 -50.29 -45.08 14.13
N VAL A 126 -50.51 -45.14 12.81
CA VAL A 126 -51.80 -44.80 12.19
C VAL A 126 -52.88 -45.84 12.44
N MET A 127 -53.70 -45.58 13.46
CA MET A 127 -55.15 -45.81 13.39
C MET A 127 -55.85 -44.60 13.99
N GLU A 128 -56.62 -43.91 13.15
CA GLU A 128 -57.54 -42.79 13.44
C GLU A 128 -57.10 -41.79 14.54
N ARG A 129 -56.46 -40.68 14.11
CA ARG A 129 -56.40 -39.43 14.90
C ARG A 129 -56.76 -38.22 14.05
N ASP A 130 -57.13 -37.15 14.76
CA ASP A 130 -57.97 -36.05 14.27
C ASP A 130 -57.27 -35.02 13.36
N GLN A 131 -56.07 -35.30 12.87
CA GLN A 131 -55.24 -34.39 12.06
C GLN A 131 -54.79 -35.09 10.77
N LYS A 132 -55.73 -35.16 9.82
CA LYS A 132 -55.50 -35.56 8.43
C LYS A 132 -55.66 -34.30 7.57
N HIS A 133 -54.73 -34.04 6.66
CA HIS A 133 -54.84 -32.87 5.78
C HIS A 133 -55.76 -33.12 4.59
N PHE A 134 -55.88 -34.39 4.18
CA PHE A 134 -56.86 -34.84 3.19
C PHE A 134 -57.57 -36.12 3.64
N ASP A 135 -58.88 -36.18 3.43
CA ASP A 135 -59.70 -37.38 3.61
C ASP A 135 -60.96 -37.26 2.75
N GLN A 136 -61.07 -38.11 1.72
CA GLN A 136 -62.28 -38.20 0.90
C GLN A 136 -62.65 -39.66 0.59
N ASP A 137 -63.94 -39.94 0.69
CA ASP A 137 -64.53 -41.20 0.25
C ASP A 137 -64.79 -41.13 -1.27
N PHE A 138 -64.57 -42.23 -1.99
CA PHE A 138 -64.79 -42.36 -3.42
C PHE A 138 -65.45 -43.71 -3.74
N SER A 139 -66.30 -43.78 -4.77
CA SER A 139 -67.15 -44.96 -5.00
C SER A 139 -67.73 -45.00 -6.41
N SER A 140 -68.23 -46.17 -6.81
CA SER A 140 -68.97 -46.33 -8.07
C SER A 140 -70.38 -45.70 -8.09
N SER A 141 -70.91 -45.27 -6.94
CA SER A 141 -72.15 -44.48 -6.85
C SER A 141 -71.92 -42.97 -6.82
N GLY A 142 -70.71 -42.55 -6.43
CA GLY A 142 -70.27 -41.16 -6.32
C GLY A 142 -69.26 -40.81 -7.42
N SER A 143 -68.09 -40.34 -7.00
CA SER A 143 -66.95 -40.12 -7.89
C SER A 143 -66.06 -41.36 -7.88
N ALA A 144 -65.81 -41.94 -9.06
CA ALA A 144 -64.87 -43.05 -9.25
C ALA A 144 -63.40 -42.58 -9.36
N SER A 145 -63.17 -41.28 -9.27
CA SER A 145 -61.87 -40.61 -9.28
C SER A 145 -61.81 -39.54 -8.21
N ILE A 146 -60.71 -39.48 -7.48
CA ILE A 146 -60.40 -38.41 -6.54
C ILE A 146 -59.08 -37.76 -6.92
N SER A 147 -59.02 -36.44 -6.80
CA SER A 147 -57.82 -35.64 -7.02
C SER A 147 -57.54 -34.84 -5.75
N ALA A 148 -56.33 -34.95 -5.23
CA ALA A 148 -55.90 -34.33 -3.98
C ALA A 148 -54.76 -33.36 -4.24
N LEU A 149 -55.00 -32.06 -4.02
CA LEU A 149 -53.97 -31.03 -4.09
C LEU A 149 -53.37 -30.77 -2.70
N VAL A 150 -52.13 -31.20 -2.53
CA VAL A 150 -51.27 -31.00 -1.37
C VAL A 150 -50.42 -29.75 -1.62
N ASN A 151 -50.51 -28.77 -0.72
CA ASN A 151 -49.72 -27.54 -0.77
C ASN A 151 -49.01 -27.34 0.59
N PRO A 152 -47.85 -27.97 0.81
CA PRO A 152 -47.12 -27.93 2.08
C PRO A 152 -46.83 -26.51 2.53
N SER A 153 -46.55 -25.58 1.61
CA SER A 153 -46.28 -24.17 1.93
C SER A 153 -47.51 -23.36 2.35
N SER A 154 -48.72 -23.97 2.42
CA SER A 154 -49.93 -23.30 2.92
C SER A 154 -50.04 -23.39 4.46
N PRO A 155 -50.51 -22.33 5.15
CA PRO A 155 -50.82 -22.39 6.58
C PRO A 155 -51.77 -23.52 7.00
N ASP A 156 -52.61 -24.02 6.09
CA ASP A 156 -53.54 -25.13 6.33
C ASP A 156 -52.85 -26.51 6.43
N TRP A 157 -51.61 -26.61 5.96
CA TRP A 157 -50.82 -27.86 5.92
C TRP A 157 -49.69 -27.85 6.96
N GLY A 158 -49.26 -26.67 7.42
CA GLY A 158 -48.17 -26.50 8.38
C GLY A 158 -47.01 -25.72 7.75
N SER A 159 -46.03 -25.32 8.55
CA SER A 159 -44.77 -24.80 8.00
C SER A 159 -43.80 -25.97 7.90
N HIS A 160 -43.42 -26.31 6.67
CA HIS A 160 -42.44 -27.36 6.39
C HIS A 160 -41.15 -26.74 5.90
N THR A 161 -40.07 -27.37 6.35
CA THR A 161 -38.68 -27.15 6.02
C THR A 161 -38.08 -28.56 5.88
N GLY A 162 -37.18 -28.75 4.94
CA GLY A 162 -36.58 -30.02 4.56
C GLY A 162 -37.37 -30.87 3.55
N PRO A 163 -36.72 -31.89 2.97
CA PRO A 163 -37.40 -33.00 2.30
C PRO A 163 -38.42 -33.65 3.25
N THR A 164 -39.66 -33.78 2.78
CA THR A 164 -40.75 -34.41 3.53
C THR A 164 -41.30 -35.60 2.77
N THR A 165 -41.37 -36.74 3.44
CA THR A 165 -42.08 -37.93 2.95
C THR A 165 -43.56 -37.78 3.29
N TRP A 166 -44.42 -37.82 2.27
CA TRP A 166 -45.87 -37.80 2.43
C TRP A 166 -46.43 -39.20 2.28
N TYR A 167 -47.35 -39.56 3.16
CA TYR A 167 -48.00 -40.87 3.16
C TYR A 167 -49.39 -40.75 2.54
N ILE A 168 -49.71 -41.65 1.62
CA ILE A 168 -50.99 -41.73 0.94
C ILE A 168 -51.56 -43.13 1.19
N MET A 169 -52.74 -43.19 1.78
CA MET A 169 -53.45 -44.44 2.04
C MET A 169 -54.62 -44.57 1.08
N VAL A 170 -54.76 -45.75 0.46
CA VAL A 170 -55.96 -46.17 -0.25
C VAL A 170 -56.60 -47.31 0.53
N LYS A 171 -57.89 -47.19 0.87
CA LYS A 171 -58.56 -48.14 1.77
C LYS A 171 -59.91 -48.58 1.26
N SER A 172 -60.20 -49.88 1.35
CA SER A 172 -61.55 -50.43 1.19
C SER A 172 -62.41 -50.09 2.43
N LEU A 173 -63.60 -49.53 2.19
CA LEU A 173 -64.60 -49.24 3.23
C LEU A 173 -65.68 -50.32 3.23
N SER A 174 -65.71 -51.14 4.27
CA SER A 174 -66.70 -52.20 4.43
C SER A 174 -68.13 -51.67 4.54
N THR A 175 -68.94 -52.06 3.57
CA THR A 175 -70.40 -51.98 3.59
C THR A 175 -70.98 -53.35 3.99
N CYS A 176 -72.13 -53.74 3.44
CA CYS A 176 -72.69 -55.08 3.65
C CYS A 176 -72.24 -56.12 2.59
N ALA A 177 -71.54 -55.65 1.54
CA ALA A 177 -71.10 -56.42 0.38
C ALA A 177 -69.57 -56.62 0.41
N ARG A 178 -68.99 -57.08 -0.70
CA ARG A 178 -67.54 -57.06 -0.93
C ARG A 178 -67.14 -55.77 -1.66
N ASP A 179 -66.42 -54.92 -0.96
CA ASP A 179 -65.98 -53.61 -1.46
C ASP A 179 -64.55 -53.67 -2.04
N ASP A 180 -64.31 -54.71 -2.85
CA ASP A 180 -63.03 -55.00 -3.48
C ASP A 180 -62.89 -54.16 -4.77
N PHE A 181 -61.81 -53.39 -4.94
CA PHE A 181 -61.61 -52.55 -6.14
C PHE A 181 -60.16 -52.43 -6.58
N ASP A 182 -59.94 -52.37 -7.90
CA ASP A 182 -58.66 -51.95 -8.46
C ASP A 182 -58.59 -50.42 -8.49
N TYR A 183 -57.42 -49.85 -8.22
CA TYR A 183 -57.17 -48.43 -8.43
C TYR A 183 -55.88 -48.19 -9.20
N THR A 184 -55.73 -46.96 -9.67
CA THR A 184 -54.51 -46.43 -10.26
C THR A 184 -54.25 -45.07 -9.63
N ILE A 185 -53.11 -44.97 -8.96
CA ILE A 185 -52.61 -43.76 -8.29
C ILE A 185 -51.56 -43.11 -9.19
N SER A 186 -51.72 -41.81 -9.46
CA SER A 186 -50.84 -41.02 -10.31
C SER A 186 -50.48 -39.73 -9.58
N PRO A 187 -49.26 -39.60 -9.04
CA PRO A 187 -48.77 -38.34 -8.49
C PRO A 187 -48.23 -37.43 -9.61
N SER A 188 -48.31 -36.13 -9.38
CA SER A 188 -47.63 -35.09 -10.15
C SER A 188 -47.09 -34.05 -9.17
N VAL A 189 -45.79 -33.78 -9.22
CA VAL A 189 -45.11 -32.78 -8.38
C VAL A 189 -44.82 -31.54 -9.22
N ASP A 190 -45.50 -30.45 -8.91
CA ASP A 190 -45.21 -29.13 -9.45
C ASP A 190 -44.06 -28.50 -8.65
N THR A 191 -42.89 -28.47 -9.29
CA THR A 191 -41.61 -27.98 -8.76
C THR A 191 -41.37 -26.48 -9.02
N THR A 192 -42.36 -25.74 -9.55
CA THR A 192 -42.16 -24.34 -9.99
C THR A 192 -41.79 -23.36 -8.88
N ASN A 193 -42.04 -23.71 -7.61
CA ASN A 193 -41.66 -22.90 -6.45
C ASN A 193 -40.68 -23.65 -5.55
N ARG A 194 -40.04 -24.71 -6.07
CA ARG A 194 -39.06 -25.51 -5.32
C ARG A 194 -37.90 -24.63 -4.89
N ASP A 195 -37.52 -24.80 -3.64
CA ASP A 195 -36.42 -24.17 -2.94
C ASP A 195 -35.73 -25.33 -2.20
N THR A 196 -34.55 -25.74 -2.68
CA THR A 196 -33.94 -27.04 -2.36
C THR A 196 -32.99 -26.98 -1.17
N ASP A 197 -32.36 -25.83 -0.94
CA ASP A 197 -31.47 -25.59 0.19
C ASP A 197 -32.09 -24.70 1.29
N GLU A 198 -33.23 -24.06 1.03
CA GLU A 198 -34.07 -23.29 1.97
C GLU A 198 -33.51 -21.91 2.36
N ASP A 199 -32.81 -21.25 1.44
CA ASP A 199 -32.31 -19.89 1.64
C ASP A 199 -33.36 -18.79 1.32
N GLY A 200 -34.41 -19.14 0.57
CA GLY A 200 -35.51 -18.26 0.19
C GLY A 200 -35.52 -17.83 -1.29
N PHE A 201 -34.53 -18.24 -2.09
CA PHE A 201 -34.59 -18.22 -3.55
C PHE A 201 -35.15 -19.56 -4.06
N VAL A 202 -35.94 -19.51 -5.14
CA VAL A 202 -36.42 -20.74 -5.79
C VAL A 202 -35.37 -21.23 -6.80
N ASN A 203 -35.24 -22.54 -7.00
CA ASN A 203 -34.31 -23.18 -7.95
C ASN A 203 -34.36 -22.65 -9.41
N THR A 204 -35.38 -21.86 -9.79
CA THR A 204 -35.46 -21.21 -11.11
C THR A 204 -34.93 -19.78 -11.15
N GLU A 205 -34.65 -19.18 -9.98
CA GLU A 205 -34.11 -17.83 -9.78
C GLU A 205 -32.80 -17.81 -8.98
N ASP A 206 -32.42 -18.94 -8.40
CA ASP A 206 -31.16 -19.25 -7.73
C ASP A 206 -30.09 -19.72 -8.75
N ASP A 207 -28.83 -19.38 -8.50
CA ASP A 207 -27.63 -19.77 -9.27
C ASP A 207 -26.74 -20.77 -8.50
N CYS A 208 -27.19 -21.22 -7.32
CA CYS A 208 -26.49 -22.06 -6.36
C CYS A 208 -27.31 -23.21 -5.73
N ASP A 209 -28.58 -23.44 -6.13
CA ASP A 209 -29.58 -24.52 -5.91
C ASP A 209 -29.47 -25.51 -4.71
N ASP A 210 -28.27 -25.96 -4.37
CA ASP A 210 -27.92 -26.96 -3.35
C ASP A 210 -27.09 -26.35 -2.19
N VAL A 211 -26.84 -25.03 -2.16
CA VAL A 211 -25.89 -24.35 -1.25
C VAL A 211 -26.37 -22.96 -0.81
N GLN A 212 -27.01 -22.90 0.37
CA GLN A 212 -27.63 -21.70 0.92
C GLN A 212 -26.81 -20.42 0.76
N GLY A 213 -27.46 -19.37 0.25
CA GLY A 213 -26.87 -18.07 0.03
C GLY A 213 -27.72 -16.88 0.45
N THR A 214 -27.20 -15.68 0.16
CA THR A 214 -27.93 -14.41 0.35
C THR A 214 -27.66 -13.38 -0.74
N SER A 215 -26.75 -13.65 -1.69
CA SER A 215 -26.40 -12.73 -2.78
C SER A 215 -27.60 -12.40 -3.67
N THR A 216 -27.61 -11.17 -4.19
CA THR A 216 -28.70 -10.61 -5.01
C THR A 216 -28.26 -9.94 -6.32
N GLU A 217 -27.01 -9.51 -6.44
CA GLU A 217 -26.54 -8.63 -7.52
C GLU A 217 -25.96 -9.40 -8.74
N ASP A 218 -25.13 -10.43 -8.54
CA ASP A 218 -24.45 -11.16 -9.63
C ASP A 218 -24.99 -12.58 -9.86
N ARG A 219 -24.89 -13.44 -8.84
CA ARG A 219 -25.33 -14.84 -8.82
C ARG A 219 -26.26 -14.98 -7.64
N LYS A 220 -27.55 -15.21 -7.86
CA LYS A 220 -28.53 -15.21 -6.76
C LYS A 220 -28.50 -16.50 -5.96
N GLY A 221 -28.91 -16.45 -4.69
CA GLY A 221 -28.93 -17.61 -3.80
C GLY A 221 -27.56 -18.24 -3.54
N CYS A 222 -26.47 -17.53 -3.87
CA CYS A 222 -25.12 -17.99 -3.60
C CYS A 222 -24.59 -17.45 -2.27
N PRO A 223 -23.60 -18.13 -1.64
CA PRO A 223 -22.91 -17.62 -0.47
C PRO A 223 -22.39 -16.20 -0.69
N ASP A 224 -22.62 -15.35 0.32
CA ASP A 224 -22.28 -13.94 0.41
C ASP A 224 -21.82 -13.70 1.86
N GLY A 225 -20.50 -13.62 2.05
CA GLY A 225 -19.83 -13.71 3.34
C GLY A 225 -19.96 -12.48 4.24
N ASP A 226 -20.18 -11.30 3.66
CA ASP A 226 -20.24 -10.01 4.36
C ASP A 226 -21.54 -9.22 4.18
N SER A 227 -22.46 -9.74 3.33
CA SER A 227 -23.83 -9.27 3.12
C SER A 227 -23.96 -7.95 2.36
N ASP A 228 -23.11 -7.71 1.37
CA ASP A 228 -23.24 -6.57 0.44
C ASP A 228 -24.16 -6.86 -0.77
N GLY A 229 -24.44 -8.14 -1.04
CA GLY A 229 -25.28 -8.62 -2.14
C GLY A 229 -24.53 -9.25 -3.32
N TRP A 230 -23.21 -9.24 -3.35
CA TRP A 230 -22.40 -10.01 -4.31
C TRP A 230 -22.06 -11.40 -3.75
N SER A 231 -21.93 -12.39 -4.64
CA SER A 231 -21.55 -13.74 -4.24
C SER A 231 -20.04 -13.86 -3.97
N ASP A 232 -19.63 -14.68 -3.00
CA ASP A 232 -18.23 -15.00 -2.65
C ASP A 232 -17.34 -15.40 -3.86
N ALA A 233 -17.96 -15.79 -4.97
CA ALA A 233 -17.31 -16.24 -6.20
C ALA A 233 -17.23 -15.17 -7.30
N GLY A 234 -18.05 -14.13 -7.24
CA GLY A 234 -18.02 -12.96 -8.13
C GLY A 234 -17.38 -11.73 -7.48
N ASP A 235 -17.42 -11.67 -6.15
CA ASP A 235 -16.82 -10.66 -5.30
C ASP A 235 -15.28 -10.79 -5.24
N ARG A 236 -14.59 -9.65 -5.29
CA ARG A 236 -13.13 -9.52 -5.16
C ARG A 236 -12.66 -9.41 -3.70
N PHE A 237 -13.52 -9.01 -2.76
CA PHE A 237 -13.25 -8.87 -1.33
C PHE A 237 -14.34 -9.50 -0.42
N PRO A 238 -14.56 -10.85 -0.42
CA PRO A 238 -15.65 -11.57 0.30
C PRO A 238 -15.68 -11.54 1.84
N THR A 239 -15.13 -10.50 2.44
CA THR A 239 -15.07 -10.24 3.88
C THR A 239 -15.17 -8.74 4.23
N ASP A 240 -15.35 -7.86 3.23
CA ASP A 240 -15.51 -6.42 3.39
C ASP A 240 -16.66 -5.93 2.50
N GLY A 241 -17.88 -5.99 3.05
CA GLY A 241 -19.13 -5.63 2.36
C GLY A 241 -19.31 -4.13 2.06
N THR A 242 -18.20 -3.43 1.87
CA THR A 242 -18.12 -2.12 1.21
C THR A 242 -17.35 -2.17 -0.12
N GLN A 243 -16.66 -3.26 -0.41
CA GLN A 243 -15.82 -3.47 -1.59
C GLN A 243 -16.18 -4.79 -2.28
N TRP A 244 -16.50 -4.74 -3.57
CA TRP A 244 -16.81 -5.96 -4.35
C TRP A 244 -16.10 -6.05 -5.71
N SER A 245 -15.46 -4.96 -6.14
CA SER A 245 -14.82 -4.82 -7.44
C SER A 245 -13.38 -4.35 -7.27
N ASP A 246 -12.49 -4.92 -8.09
CA ASP A 246 -11.08 -4.56 -8.25
C ASP A 246 -10.83 -4.75 -9.75
N GLY A 247 -10.79 -3.63 -10.47
CA GLY A 247 -10.89 -3.58 -11.92
C GLY A 247 -9.57 -3.85 -12.66
N ASP A 248 -8.44 -3.52 -12.04
CA ASP A 248 -7.10 -3.66 -12.64
C ASP A 248 -6.20 -4.72 -11.97
N GLY A 249 -6.57 -5.19 -10.77
CA GLY A 249 -5.98 -6.33 -10.11
C GLY A 249 -4.92 -6.01 -9.05
N ASP A 250 -4.89 -4.79 -8.51
CA ASP A 250 -3.86 -4.38 -7.53
C ASP A 250 -4.16 -4.78 -6.07
N GLY A 251 -5.45 -5.01 -5.74
CA GLY A 251 -5.90 -5.42 -4.42
C GLY A 251 -6.49 -4.30 -3.56
N TYR A 252 -6.71 -3.12 -4.12
CA TYR A 252 -7.61 -2.10 -3.56
C TYR A 252 -8.95 -2.13 -4.31
N GLY A 253 -10.01 -1.65 -3.66
CA GLY A 253 -11.37 -1.82 -4.16
C GLY A 253 -11.93 -0.59 -4.87
N ASP A 254 -12.50 -0.77 -6.05
CA ASP A 254 -13.01 0.29 -6.93
C ASP A 254 -14.13 1.14 -6.30
N ASN A 255 -14.79 0.66 -5.23
CA ASN A 255 -15.93 1.37 -4.67
C ASN A 255 -15.44 2.61 -3.90
N PRO A 256 -16.01 3.80 -4.18
CA PRO A 256 -15.55 5.03 -3.54
C PRO A 256 -15.95 5.12 -2.06
N ALA A 257 -15.28 6.02 -1.34
CA ALA A 257 -15.63 6.39 0.04
C ALA A 257 -17.16 6.62 0.19
N PRO A 258 -17.82 6.04 1.22
CA PRO A 258 -17.25 5.64 2.51
C PRO A 258 -16.79 4.17 2.61
N ALA A 259 -16.55 3.48 1.50
CA ALA A 259 -15.96 2.14 1.53
C ALA A 259 -14.57 2.11 2.21
N THR A 260 -14.18 0.93 2.70
CA THR A 260 -12.86 0.68 3.28
C THR A 260 -11.80 0.78 2.18
N MET A 261 -10.68 1.48 2.47
CA MET A 261 -9.47 1.55 1.63
C MET A 261 -9.77 1.59 0.11
N PRO A 262 -10.55 2.60 -0.34
CA PRO A 262 -10.99 2.69 -1.72
C PRO A 262 -9.79 3.00 -2.62
N ASP A 263 -9.77 2.39 -3.79
CA ASP A 263 -8.78 2.70 -4.81
C ASP A 263 -9.02 4.12 -5.38
N HIS A 264 -7.95 4.89 -5.45
CA HIS A 264 -7.93 6.25 -5.99
C HIS A 264 -7.59 6.27 -7.51
N CYS A 265 -7.11 5.14 -8.05
CA CYS A 265 -6.69 4.92 -9.44
C CYS A 265 -7.34 3.67 -10.12
N PRO A 266 -8.67 3.41 -10.02
CA PRO A 266 -9.38 2.14 -10.38
C PRO A 266 -9.48 1.77 -11.87
N GLN A 267 -8.47 2.15 -12.65
CA GLN A 267 -8.25 1.77 -14.05
C GLN A 267 -6.77 1.46 -14.34
N TYR A 268 -5.88 1.65 -13.37
CA TYR A 268 -4.43 1.64 -13.52
C TYR A 268 -3.75 1.16 -12.24
N PHE A 269 -3.54 -0.16 -12.16
CA PHE A 269 -2.78 -0.88 -11.14
C PHE A 269 -1.70 -0.02 -10.47
N GLY A 270 -1.82 0.15 -9.16
CA GLY A 270 -0.83 0.83 -8.32
C GLY A 270 -0.19 -0.05 -7.26
N ASN A 271 0.50 0.60 -6.34
CA ASN A 271 1.19 -0.03 -5.21
C ASN A 271 1.35 0.88 -3.98
N SER A 272 0.86 2.12 -3.99
CA SER A 272 0.84 2.99 -2.82
C SER A 272 -0.09 2.45 -1.72
N ASP A 273 0.39 2.48 -0.47
CA ASP A 273 -0.31 1.92 0.70
C ASP A 273 -0.34 2.84 1.94
N GLN A 274 0.23 4.05 1.86
CA GLN A 274 0.19 5.05 2.94
C GLN A 274 -0.88 6.13 2.75
N ASP A 275 -1.15 6.55 1.50
CA ASP A 275 -2.01 7.69 1.18
C ASP A 275 -3.19 7.36 0.23
N ARG A 276 -2.98 7.49 -1.08
CA ARG A 276 -3.96 7.24 -2.14
C ARG A 276 -3.82 5.79 -2.54
N TYR A 277 -4.43 4.92 -1.75
CA TYR A 277 -4.44 3.47 -2.00
C TYR A 277 -4.71 3.15 -3.47
N GLY A 278 -3.93 2.23 -4.03
CA GLY A 278 -4.05 1.71 -5.39
C GLY A 278 -3.51 2.62 -6.51
N CYS A 279 -2.84 3.71 -6.16
CA CYS A 279 -2.14 4.55 -7.14
C CYS A 279 -0.68 4.13 -7.35
N ARG A 280 -0.11 4.60 -8.46
CA ARG A 280 1.29 4.35 -8.81
C ARG A 280 2.22 4.94 -7.75
N ASP A 281 3.18 4.14 -7.33
CA ASP A 281 4.29 4.50 -6.44
C ASP A 281 5.55 3.93 -7.10
N SER A 282 6.49 4.81 -7.46
CA SER A 282 7.57 4.47 -8.40
C SER A 282 8.82 3.88 -7.79
N ASP A 283 9.06 4.07 -6.49
CA ASP A 283 10.23 3.54 -5.77
C ASP A 283 9.88 2.54 -4.64
N ALA A 284 8.59 2.35 -4.39
CA ALA A 284 7.98 1.41 -3.46
C ALA A 284 8.18 1.74 -1.97
N ASP A 285 8.07 3.02 -1.59
CA ASP A 285 8.02 3.46 -0.19
C ASP A 285 6.61 3.51 0.42
N GLY A 286 5.58 3.42 -0.43
CA GLY A 286 4.16 3.40 -0.07
C GLY A 286 3.39 4.70 -0.33
N TRP A 287 4.04 5.80 -0.73
CA TRP A 287 3.37 7.06 -1.08
C TRP A 287 3.15 7.18 -2.59
N SER A 288 1.99 7.72 -2.99
CA SER A 288 1.64 7.81 -4.41
C SER A 288 2.41 8.92 -5.17
N ASP A 289 2.90 8.59 -6.37
CA ASP A 289 3.42 9.54 -7.36
C ASP A 289 2.44 10.72 -7.55
N PRO A 290 2.91 11.96 -7.78
CA PRO A 290 2.04 13.07 -8.14
C PRO A 290 1.44 12.89 -9.55
N ASP A 291 0.11 12.95 -9.67
CA ASP A 291 -0.59 13.07 -10.97
C ASP A 291 -1.17 14.49 -11.17
N PRO A 292 -0.35 15.46 -11.60
CA PRO A 292 -0.78 16.83 -11.85
C PRO A 292 -1.76 16.96 -13.03
N THR A 293 -2.05 15.86 -13.73
CA THR A 293 -2.80 15.83 -14.98
C THR A 293 -4.06 14.96 -14.96
N ALA A 294 -4.29 14.19 -13.88
CA ALA A 294 -5.35 13.17 -13.79
C ALA A 294 -5.35 12.24 -15.02
N ILE A 295 -4.19 11.66 -15.34
CA ILE A 295 -4.02 10.63 -16.38
C ILE A 295 -4.39 9.25 -15.84
N PHE A 296 -4.06 8.97 -14.58
CA PHE A 296 -4.27 7.68 -13.91
C PHE A 296 -5.51 7.68 -12.99
N SER A 297 -6.07 8.86 -12.71
CA SER A 297 -7.09 9.04 -11.67
C SER A 297 -8.26 9.93 -12.11
N THR A 298 -9.20 10.16 -11.19
CA THR A 298 -10.38 11.02 -11.43
C THR A 298 -10.15 12.50 -11.12
N GLU A 299 -9.17 12.83 -10.27
CA GLU A 299 -8.82 14.19 -9.84
C GLU A 299 -7.30 14.34 -9.77
N SER A 300 -6.76 15.51 -10.14
CA SER A 300 -5.31 15.76 -10.15
C SER A 300 -4.79 16.09 -8.74
N TRP A 301 -3.58 15.64 -8.42
CA TRP A 301 -2.88 15.98 -7.18
C TRP A 301 -1.39 16.23 -7.42
N ASN A 302 -0.75 16.86 -6.43
CA ASN A 302 0.67 17.22 -6.42
C ASN A 302 1.23 16.96 -5.01
N VAL A 303 2.54 17.18 -4.83
CA VAL A 303 3.23 17.15 -3.52
C VAL A 303 2.48 17.95 -2.45
N SER A 304 1.99 19.15 -2.79
CA SER A 304 1.20 20.02 -1.89
C SER A 304 -0.13 19.43 -1.42
N ASP A 305 -0.63 18.40 -2.09
CA ASP A 305 -1.83 17.65 -1.72
C ASP A 305 -1.48 16.39 -0.90
N GLY A 306 -0.21 16.22 -0.49
CA GLY A 306 0.32 15.05 0.22
C GLY A 306 0.54 13.85 -0.69
N ALA A 307 1.02 14.07 -1.91
CA ALA A 307 1.62 13.02 -2.75
C ALA A 307 3.13 12.98 -2.50
N ASP A 308 3.78 11.91 -2.94
CA ASP A 308 5.23 11.76 -2.83
C ASP A 308 5.97 12.97 -3.45
N ALA A 309 6.91 13.51 -2.68
CA ALA A 309 7.79 14.61 -3.08
C ALA A 309 8.96 14.14 -3.96
N PHE A 310 9.40 12.89 -3.85
CA PHE A 310 10.60 12.37 -4.51
C PHE A 310 10.38 10.98 -5.13
N GLU A 311 9.62 10.92 -6.24
CA GLU A 311 9.23 9.73 -7.06
C GLU A 311 10.29 8.61 -7.31
N PHE A 312 11.55 8.81 -6.96
CA PHE A 312 12.68 7.91 -7.21
C PHE A 312 13.64 7.76 -6.00
N ASP A 313 13.29 8.26 -4.81
CA ASP A 313 14.04 8.12 -3.55
C ASP A 313 13.13 7.64 -2.41
N SER A 314 13.04 6.31 -2.26
CA SER A 314 12.20 5.62 -1.26
C SER A 314 12.59 5.83 0.21
N THR A 315 13.43 6.83 0.48
CA THR A 315 13.76 7.31 1.81
C THR A 315 13.17 8.69 2.11
N GLN A 316 12.60 9.38 1.12
CA GLN A 316 12.07 10.74 1.19
C GLN A 316 10.74 10.85 0.45
N TRP A 317 9.65 11.19 1.16
CA TRP A 317 8.31 11.34 0.56
C TRP A 317 7.62 12.65 0.92
N SER A 318 8.32 13.54 1.64
CA SER A 318 7.79 14.79 2.17
C SER A 318 8.83 15.88 1.97
N ASP A 319 8.37 17.00 1.41
CA ASP A 319 9.08 18.27 1.25
C ASP A 319 8.07 19.35 1.66
N TYR A 320 8.17 19.82 2.91
CA TYR A 320 7.13 20.66 3.50
C TYR A 320 7.17 22.11 3.03
N ASP A 321 8.35 22.64 2.72
CA ASP A 321 8.53 24.05 2.30
C ASP A 321 8.91 24.24 0.82
N LEU A 322 9.02 23.14 0.08
CA LEU A 322 9.13 23.04 -1.39
C LEU A 322 10.47 23.54 -1.92
N ASP A 323 11.54 23.20 -1.22
CA ASP A 323 12.91 23.56 -1.59
C ASP A 323 13.67 22.47 -2.36
N GLY A 324 13.16 21.23 -2.34
CA GLY A 324 13.72 20.08 -3.04
C GLY A 324 14.68 19.24 -2.20
N TYR A 325 14.70 19.41 -0.88
CA TYR A 325 15.37 18.50 0.06
C TYR A 325 14.35 17.80 0.98
N GLY A 326 14.69 16.59 1.43
CA GLY A 326 13.70 15.69 2.01
C GLY A 326 13.53 15.85 3.52
N ASP A 327 12.30 15.85 4.00
CA ASP A 327 11.97 16.06 5.42
C ASP A 327 12.47 14.94 6.35
N ASN A 328 12.62 13.71 5.85
CA ASN A 328 13.04 12.55 6.64
C ASN A 328 14.54 12.60 6.94
N TRP A 329 14.97 12.00 8.08
CA TRP A 329 16.36 12.13 8.54
C TRP A 329 16.92 10.84 9.17
N ASP A 330 18.23 10.63 9.00
CA ASP A 330 18.99 9.56 9.69
C ASP A 330 19.90 10.12 10.82
N ASN A 331 19.98 11.44 10.98
CA ASN A 331 20.77 12.03 12.06
C ASN A 331 20.05 11.90 13.41
N PHE A 332 20.48 10.95 14.25
CA PHE A 332 19.92 10.73 15.59
C PHE A 332 19.89 11.96 16.49
N ASP A 333 20.81 12.93 16.31
CA ASP A 333 20.86 14.14 17.12
C ASP A 333 19.71 15.11 16.78
N TRP A 334 19.10 15.01 15.59
CA TRP A 334 17.96 15.81 15.15
C TRP A 334 16.60 15.31 15.70
N ASN A 335 16.54 14.09 16.25
CA ASN A 335 15.30 13.50 16.76
C ASN A 335 14.57 14.38 17.79
N ALA A 336 15.30 15.17 18.57
CA ALA A 336 14.72 16.04 19.60
C ALA A 336 14.05 17.30 19.01
N SER A 337 14.68 17.94 18.01
CA SER A 337 14.15 19.13 17.34
C SER A 337 13.04 18.77 16.35
N ARG A 338 13.22 17.72 15.55
CA ARG A 338 12.21 17.25 14.57
C ARG A 338 10.90 16.81 15.23
N ALA A 339 10.96 16.20 16.41
CA ALA A 339 9.77 15.81 17.17
C ALA A 339 8.92 17.01 17.65
N GLU A 340 9.48 18.23 17.71
CA GLU A 340 8.72 19.46 17.99
C GLU A 340 8.19 20.12 16.72
N ALA A 341 8.92 20.02 15.59
CA ALA A 341 8.47 20.48 14.27
C ALA A 341 7.26 19.68 13.75
N GLY A 342 7.28 18.35 13.91
CA GLY A 342 6.20 17.46 13.46
C GLY A 342 6.15 17.23 11.94
N VAL A 343 7.28 17.42 11.27
CA VAL A 343 7.51 17.26 9.83
C VAL A 343 8.58 16.18 9.61
N GLY A 344 8.39 15.33 8.60
CA GLY A 344 9.22 14.14 8.33
C GLY A 344 9.16 13.02 9.37
N VAL A 345 9.93 11.96 9.15
CA VAL A 345 10.21 10.90 10.13
C VAL A 345 11.70 10.54 10.20
N PHE A 346 12.12 9.90 11.30
CA PHE A 346 13.42 9.26 11.35
C PHE A 346 13.41 8.00 10.45
N TYR A 347 14.32 7.94 9.48
CA TYR A 347 14.49 6.81 8.56
C TYR A 347 15.98 6.47 8.40
N GLU A 348 16.36 5.22 8.67
CA GLU A 348 17.77 4.77 8.59
C GLU A 348 18.23 4.74 7.13
N GLY A 349 19.25 5.52 6.79
CA GLY A 349 19.73 5.71 5.42
C GLY A 349 19.05 6.81 4.60
N ALA A 350 18.25 7.70 5.21
CA ALA A 350 17.64 8.85 4.53
C ALA A 350 18.67 9.69 3.73
N THR A 351 18.42 9.85 2.43
CA THR A 351 19.26 10.64 1.52
C THR A 351 18.86 12.10 1.50
N GLU A 352 19.85 12.99 1.30
CA GLU A 352 19.70 14.45 1.18
C GLU A 352 18.67 15.07 2.14
N PRO A 353 18.77 14.80 3.47
CA PRO A 353 17.81 15.28 4.45
C PRO A 353 17.94 16.78 4.62
N ASP A 354 16.86 17.52 4.38
CA ASP A 354 16.80 18.95 4.68
C ASP A 354 17.07 19.16 6.18
N ALA A 355 17.89 20.15 6.52
CA ALA A 355 18.17 20.63 7.86
C ALA A 355 17.13 21.64 8.39
N CYS A 356 16.38 22.32 7.52
CA CYS A 356 15.53 23.49 7.77
C CYS A 356 14.04 23.37 7.33
N PRO A 357 13.29 22.27 7.63
CA PRO A 357 12.03 21.81 6.97
C PRO A 357 10.76 22.64 7.21
N LEU A 358 10.94 23.89 7.64
CA LEU A 358 9.89 24.87 7.88
C LEU A 358 10.25 26.23 7.25
N ARG A 359 11.39 26.35 6.56
CA ARG A 359 11.94 27.56 5.95
C ARG A 359 12.85 27.21 4.77
N TRP A 360 12.23 27.13 3.59
CA TRP A 360 12.82 27.06 2.26
C TRP A 360 14.24 27.64 2.17
N GLY A 361 15.17 26.83 1.65
CA GLY A 361 16.55 27.23 1.44
C GLY A 361 17.14 26.76 0.13
N SER A 362 18.46 26.89 0.05
CA SER A 362 19.25 26.44 -1.12
C SER A 362 20.70 26.08 -0.79
N SER A 363 21.12 26.20 0.47
CA SER A 363 22.45 25.75 0.90
C SER A 363 22.63 24.24 0.66
N MET A 364 23.88 23.85 0.43
CA MET A 364 24.28 22.50 0.00
C MET A 364 25.64 22.05 0.58
N GLU A 365 26.43 22.95 1.17
CA GLU A 365 27.77 22.63 1.71
C GLU A 365 27.75 22.29 3.22
N ASP A 366 26.94 22.97 4.04
CA ASP A 366 26.84 22.72 5.50
C ASP A 366 25.49 22.12 5.94
N ARG A 367 24.44 22.93 6.04
CA ARG A 367 23.10 22.54 6.49
C ARG A 367 22.19 22.54 5.28
N ILE A 368 22.23 21.46 4.51
CA ILE A 368 21.42 21.24 3.30
C ILE A 368 19.98 21.73 3.50
N GLY A 369 19.44 22.49 2.54
CA GLY A 369 18.08 23.05 2.56
C GLY A 369 17.86 24.21 3.54
N CYS A 370 18.91 24.67 4.23
CA CYS A 370 18.83 25.93 4.94
C CYS A 370 18.94 27.15 3.97
N PRO A 371 18.35 28.29 4.35
CA PRO A 371 18.46 29.56 3.63
C PRO A 371 19.90 29.94 3.34
N ASP A 372 20.13 30.42 2.12
CA ASP A 372 21.41 30.90 1.60
C ASP A 372 21.09 32.20 0.84
N SER A 373 21.65 33.33 1.30
CA SER A 373 21.23 34.68 0.87
C SER A 373 21.96 35.20 -0.37
N ASP A 374 23.15 34.71 -0.68
CA ASP A 374 23.94 35.15 -1.85
C ASP A 374 24.24 34.03 -2.87
N GLY A 375 24.07 32.77 -2.50
CA GLY A 375 24.06 31.61 -3.39
C GLY A 375 25.40 30.90 -3.50
N ASP A 376 26.29 31.02 -2.51
CA ASP A 376 27.59 30.35 -2.51
C ASP A 376 27.54 28.88 -2.05
N GLY A 377 26.43 28.46 -1.43
CA GLY A 377 26.16 27.10 -0.96
C GLY A 377 26.21 26.92 0.56
N TRP A 378 26.63 27.91 1.34
CA TRP A 378 26.64 27.89 2.81
C TRP A 378 25.37 28.53 3.39
N SER A 379 24.96 28.08 4.57
CA SER A 379 23.69 28.51 5.17
C SER A 379 23.80 29.81 5.99
N ASP A 380 22.81 30.71 5.83
CA ASP A 380 22.57 31.90 6.65
C ASP A 380 22.71 31.57 8.16
N PRO A 381 23.42 32.40 8.96
CA PRO A 381 23.45 32.26 10.41
C PRO A 381 22.06 32.47 11.02
N ASP A 382 21.73 31.69 12.05
CA ASP A 382 20.52 31.84 12.86
C ASP A 382 20.80 31.96 14.37
N THR A 383 19.80 31.69 15.21
CA THR A 383 19.92 31.82 16.68
C THR A 383 20.70 30.70 17.35
N ASP A 384 20.82 29.54 16.70
CA ASP A 384 21.37 28.30 17.25
C ASP A 384 22.53 27.75 16.40
N TRP A 385 22.75 28.29 15.19
CA TRP A 385 23.88 28.00 14.30
C TRP A 385 24.47 29.30 13.73
N GLY A 386 25.59 29.76 14.31
CA GLY A 386 26.33 30.95 13.84
C GLY A 386 27.61 30.59 13.10
N ALA A 387 28.39 31.61 12.70
CA ALA A 387 29.66 31.44 11.99
C ALA A 387 30.66 30.60 12.82
N GLU A 388 30.63 30.72 14.15
CA GLU A 388 31.42 29.88 15.05
C GLU A 388 31.04 28.38 15.05
N ASN A 389 29.93 28.02 14.40
CA ASN A 389 29.46 26.66 14.18
C ASN A 389 29.59 26.21 12.72
N GLY A 390 30.06 27.08 11.83
CA GLY A 390 30.23 26.79 10.40
C GLY A 390 29.02 27.16 9.54
N SER A 391 28.14 28.06 10.01
CA SER A 391 27.29 28.83 9.09
C SER A 391 28.15 29.73 8.21
N ASP A 392 27.56 30.27 7.17
CA ASP A 392 28.13 31.38 6.43
C ASP A 392 28.42 32.58 7.37
N ALA A 393 29.65 33.10 7.27
CA ALA A 393 30.13 34.27 7.98
C ALA A 393 29.81 35.60 7.27
N PHE A 394 29.59 35.60 5.95
CA PHE A 394 29.30 36.80 5.15
C PHE A 394 28.11 36.63 4.19
N PRO A 395 26.83 36.55 4.68
CA PRO A 395 25.60 36.26 3.90
C PRO A 395 25.11 37.31 2.89
N THR A 396 26.05 38.03 2.30
CA THR A 396 25.86 39.05 1.26
C THR A 396 27.06 39.16 0.30
N ASP A 397 28.05 38.26 0.40
CA ASP A 397 29.30 38.24 -0.38
C ASP A 397 29.60 36.79 -0.81
N ASP A 398 29.12 36.43 -2.01
CA ASP A 398 29.19 35.10 -2.66
C ASP A 398 30.62 34.56 -2.92
N THR A 399 31.61 35.19 -2.32
CA THR A 399 33.03 34.86 -2.40
C THR A 399 33.67 34.56 -1.04
N GLN A 400 32.94 34.70 0.07
CA GLN A 400 33.44 34.51 1.44
C GLN A 400 32.39 33.83 2.34
N TRP A 401 32.62 32.57 2.73
CA TRP A 401 31.71 31.83 3.63
C TRP A 401 32.25 31.62 5.05
N ALA A 402 33.55 31.82 5.27
CA ALA A 402 34.22 31.45 6.52
C ALA A 402 35.07 32.59 7.09
N ASP A 403 34.98 32.75 8.41
CA ASP A 403 35.79 33.65 9.25
C ASP A 403 36.18 32.84 10.49
N ARG A 404 37.41 32.31 10.53
CA ARG A 404 37.79 31.33 11.55
C ARG A 404 38.12 31.96 12.90
N ASP A 405 38.65 33.17 12.91
CA ASP A 405 39.10 33.83 14.14
C ASP A 405 38.18 34.97 14.63
N LEU A 406 37.16 35.28 13.83
CA LEU A 406 36.03 36.17 14.10
C LEU A 406 36.42 37.66 14.13
N ASP A 407 37.31 38.06 13.22
CA ASP A 407 37.73 39.45 13.05
C ASP A 407 36.93 40.24 12.00
N GLY A 408 36.17 39.55 11.14
CA GLY A 408 35.34 40.13 10.08
C GLY A 408 36.00 40.22 8.70
N PHE A 409 37.08 39.47 8.45
CA PHE A 409 37.68 39.24 7.13
C PHE A 409 37.59 37.76 6.76
N GLY A 410 37.47 37.46 5.46
CA GLY A 410 37.08 36.12 5.01
C GLY A 410 38.25 35.21 4.64
N ASP A 411 38.22 33.98 5.14
CA ASP A 411 39.23 32.92 4.98
C ASP A 411 39.55 32.57 3.50
N ASN A 412 38.66 32.86 2.53
CA ASN A 412 38.86 32.45 1.14
C ASN A 412 39.82 33.42 0.40
N PRO A 413 41.05 32.98 0.02
CA PRO A 413 42.05 33.86 -0.57
C PRO A 413 41.72 34.35 -1.99
N ASP A 414 40.77 33.70 -2.68
CA ASP A 414 40.28 34.13 -4.00
C ASP A 414 39.06 35.07 -3.88
N GLY A 415 38.59 35.36 -2.67
CA GLY A 415 37.40 36.17 -2.40
C GLY A 415 37.61 37.68 -2.31
N ASN A 416 36.54 38.41 -2.01
CA ASN A 416 36.59 39.85 -1.75
C ASN A 416 37.23 40.11 -0.37
N SER A 417 38.13 41.09 -0.30
CA SER A 417 38.84 41.49 0.94
C SER A 417 39.33 40.30 1.78
N PRO A 418 40.10 39.36 1.19
CA PRO A 418 40.45 38.12 1.84
C PRO A 418 41.39 38.35 3.01
N ASP A 419 41.23 37.54 4.05
CA ASP A 419 42.12 37.55 5.20
C ASP A 419 43.48 36.92 4.85
N ALA A 420 44.55 37.70 5.05
CA ALA A 420 45.93 37.24 4.92
C ALA A 420 46.40 36.34 6.09
N PHE A 421 45.73 36.36 7.25
CA PHE A 421 46.09 35.63 8.46
C PHE A 421 44.92 34.89 9.17
N PRO A 422 44.29 33.85 8.55
CA PRO A 422 43.09 33.11 9.05
C PRO A 422 43.15 32.36 10.40
N ASP A 423 44.06 32.73 11.30
CA ASP A 423 44.22 32.21 12.66
C ASP A 423 44.72 33.32 13.64
N ASN A 424 44.73 34.60 13.25
CA ASN A 424 45.23 35.76 14.02
C ASN A 424 44.25 36.96 13.94
N PRO A 425 43.29 37.10 14.90
CA PRO A 425 42.17 38.06 14.84
C PRO A 425 42.58 39.51 15.16
N SER A 426 43.80 39.87 14.79
CA SER A 426 44.38 41.20 14.87
C SER A 426 45.14 41.59 13.60
N GLN A 427 45.24 40.71 12.60
CA GLN A 427 45.90 40.93 11.32
C GLN A 427 45.04 40.36 10.20
N TRP A 428 44.87 41.13 9.12
CA TRP A 428 44.08 40.72 7.96
C TRP A 428 44.62 41.25 6.62
N ASP A 429 45.62 42.15 6.67
CA ASP A 429 46.22 42.81 5.50
C ASP A 429 47.75 42.59 5.55
N ASP A 430 48.33 42.18 4.43
CA ASP A 430 49.76 41.91 4.21
C ASP A 430 50.15 42.59 2.88
N SER A 431 50.43 43.89 2.94
CA SER A 431 50.60 44.74 1.75
C SER A 431 51.75 44.34 0.83
N ASP A 432 52.77 43.63 1.34
CA ASP A 432 53.96 43.26 0.58
C ASP A 432 54.31 41.76 0.52
N GLY A 433 53.59 40.93 1.28
CA GLY A 433 53.60 39.48 1.19
C GLY A 433 54.73 38.81 1.98
N ASP A 434 55.23 39.45 3.04
CA ASP A 434 56.32 38.94 3.88
C ASP A 434 55.86 38.04 5.04
N GLY A 435 54.55 38.04 5.33
CA GLY A 435 53.94 37.27 6.43
C GLY A 435 53.96 37.98 7.78
N TRP A 436 54.08 39.31 7.81
CA TRP A 436 53.73 40.18 8.94
C TRP A 436 52.58 41.11 8.54
N GLY A 437 51.69 41.41 9.48
CA GLY A 437 50.43 42.08 9.16
C GLY A 437 50.44 43.58 9.44
N ASP A 438 49.83 44.34 8.55
CA ASP A 438 49.85 45.82 8.54
C ASP A 438 49.13 46.46 9.74
N ASN A 439 48.31 45.71 10.48
CA ASN A 439 47.39 46.25 11.46
C ASN A 439 48.06 46.52 12.82
N GLN A 440 48.38 47.78 13.06
CA GLN A 440 49.04 48.26 14.29
C GLN A 440 48.05 48.51 15.46
N GLY A 441 47.04 47.66 15.59
CA GLY A 441 45.98 47.79 16.61
C GLY A 441 46.48 47.60 18.07
N PRO A 442 45.83 48.19 19.09
CA PRO A 442 46.19 47.94 20.48
C PRO A 442 46.01 46.47 20.89
N GLY A 443 47.13 45.77 21.07
CA GLY A 443 47.13 44.33 21.39
C GLY A 443 47.32 43.42 20.16
N ALA A 444 47.54 44.00 18.98
CA ALA A 444 47.85 43.24 17.78
C ALA A 444 49.16 42.43 17.92
N THR A 445 49.16 41.25 17.32
CA THR A 445 50.32 40.35 17.24
C THR A 445 50.80 40.23 15.80
N GLN A 446 52.07 39.86 15.60
CA GLN A 446 52.66 39.71 14.25
C GLN A 446 52.56 41.00 13.41
N VAL A 447 52.75 42.16 14.07
CA VAL A 447 52.65 43.49 13.46
C VAL A 447 53.86 43.79 12.57
N ASP A 448 53.60 44.24 11.35
CA ASP A 448 54.57 44.85 10.47
C ASP A 448 54.73 46.36 10.76
N TYR A 449 55.98 46.79 10.86
CA TYR A 449 56.39 48.20 10.97
C TYR A 449 56.78 48.84 9.62
N PHE A 450 56.95 48.06 8.55
CA PHE A 450 57.29 48.52 7.20
C PHE A 450 56.40 47.94 6.06
N PRO A 451 55.06 48.18 6.02
CA PRO A 451 54.05 47.69 5.02
C PRO A 451 54.25 47.87 3.51
N SER A 452 55.49 47.87 3.01
CA SER A 452 55.86 48.12 1.62
C SER A 452 57.31 47.72 1.30
N GLU A 453 58.02 47.09 2.24
CA GLU A 453 59.39 46.60 2.10
C GLU A 453 59.48 45.17 2.70
N PRO A 454 59.20 44.12 1.91
CA PRO A 454 59.01 42.72 2.35
C PRO A 454 60.32 42.01 2.79
N SER A 455 61.28 42.82 3.23
CA SER A 455 62.53 42.40 3.81
C SER A 455 62.75 42.97 5.21
N GLN A 456 61.84 43.81 5.71
CA GLN A 456 61.86 44.44 7.02
C GLN A 456 60.47 44.41 7.64
N TRP A 457 60.36 44.01 8.92
CA TRP A 457 59.05 43.93 9.59
C TRP A 457 59.05 44.40 11.05
N ALA A 458 60.22 44.60 11.65
CA ALA A 458 60.36 44.93 13.07
C ALA A 458 61.21 46.18 13.27
N ASP A 459 60.79 47.06 14.18
CA ASP A 459 61.45 48.30 14.56
C ASP A 459 61.44 48.41 16.10
N MET A 460 62.42 47.77 16.76
CA MET A 460 62.43 47.59 18.21
C MET A 460 62.59 48.91 19.00
N ASP A 461 63.24 49.93 18.45
CA ASP A 461 63.45 51.23 19.11
C ASP A 461 62.66 52.41 18.50
N SER A 462 61.92 52.14 17.41
CA SER A 462 60.96 53.04 16.76
C SER A 462 61.59 54.23 16.05
N ASP A 463 62.68 54.00 15.32
CA ASP A 463 63.44 55.03 14.61
C ASP A 463 63.22 55.06 13.09
N GLY A 464 62.56 54.04 12.53
CA GLY A 464 62.28 53.91 11.11
C GLY A 464 63.32 53.13 10.29
N TYR A 465 64.20 52.35 10.93
CA TYR A 465 65.05 51.36 10.29
C TYR A 465 64.76 49.94 10.78
N GLY A 466 64.73 48.98 9.86
CA GLY A 466 64.26 47.63 10.18
C GLY A 466 65.32 46.72 10.79
N ASP A 467 64.91 45.96 11.79
CA ASP A 467 65.72 45.01 12.57
C ASP A 467 66.21 43.79 11.78
N ASN A 468 65.65 43.45 10.62
CA ASN A 468 66.12 42.27 9.89
C ASN A 468 67.48 42.57 9.25
N SER A 469 68.55 41.97 9.75
CA SER A 469 69.91 42.18 9.25
C SER A 469 70.16 41.75 7.80
N SER A 470 69.17 41.10 7.16
CA SER A 470 69.20 40.71 5.75
C SER A 470 68.33 41.61 4.86
N GLY A 471 67.60 42.56 5.44
CA GLY A 471 66.67 43.44 4.75
C GLY A 471 67.31 44.68 4.13
N LEU A 472 66.48 45.53 3.54
CA LEU A 472 66.90 46.84 3.02
C LEU A 472 67.30 47.77 4.18
N ASN A 473 68.45 48.43 4.05
CA ASN A 473 68.99 49.42 5.00
C ASN A 473 68.81 49.01 6.48
N PRO A 474 69.33 47.84 6.88
CA PRO A 474 69.02 47.26 8.17
C PRO A 474 69.66 48.06 9.30
N ASP A 475 68.94 48.17 10.41
CA ASP A 475 69.40 48.90 11.56
C ASP A 475 70.64 48.26 12.19
N GLY A 476 71.68 49.09 12.36
CA GLY A 476 72.92 48.75 13.04
C GLY A 476 72.88 48.94 14.56
N CYS A 477 71.80 49.47 15.13
CA CYS A 477 71.72 49.94 16.52
C CYS A 477 70.46 49.57 17.34
N LYS A 478 69.50 48.80 16.80
CA LYS A 478 68.36 48.00 17.33
C LYS A 478 67.72 48.28 18.69
N ASP A 479 68.51 48.64 19.69
CA ASP A 479 68.09 48.96 21.05
C ASP A 479 68.25 50.45 21.38
N ARG A 480 68.54 51.30 20.39
CA ARG A 480 68.95 52.69 20.56
C ARG A 480 68.76 53.53 19.28
N ALA A 481 67.52 54.02 19.13
CA ALA A 481 67.03 54.86 18.04
C ALA A 481 67.98 55.98 17.60
N GLY A 482 68.10 56.16 16.29
CA GLY A 482 69.02 57.09 15.66
C GLY A 482 68.53 57.72 14.36
N THR A 483 69.49 58.25 13.60
CA THR A 483 69.20 59.01 12.36
C THR A 483 70.32 58.91 11.30
N SER A 484 71.38 58.13 11.54
CA SER A 484 72.46 57.98 10.55
C SER A 484 71.99 57.26 9.28
N THR A 485 72.60 57.63 8.16
CA THR A 485 72.20 57.27 6.79
C THR A 485 73.36 56.87 5.87
N MET A 486 74.61 56.99 6.33
CA MET A 486 75.81 56.88 5.50
C MET A 486 76.68 55.65 5.80
N ASP A 487 76.76 55.21 7.06
CA ASP A 487 77.61 54.08 7.49
C ASP A 487 76.81 52.94 8.14
N ARG A 488 76.16 53.19 9.28
CA ARG A 488 75.21 52.29 9.94
C ARG A 488 73.86 52.97 9.93
N TYR A 489 72.88 52.37 9.28
CA TYR A 489 71.50 52.86 9.37
C TYR A 489 70.97 52.71 10.81
N GLY A 490 70.04 53.58 11.23
CA GLY A 490 69.40 53.59 12.55
C GLY A 490 70.29 53.89 13.77
N CYS A 491 71.59 54.10 13.58
CA CYS A 491 72.45 54.47 14.69
C CYS A 491 72.31 55.95 15.08
N PRO A 492 72.48 56.31 16.37
CA PRO A 492 72.46 57.70 16.78
C PRO A 492 73.51 58.49 16.03
N ASP A 493 73.10 59.63 15.50
CA ASP A 493 73.91 60.66 14.86
C ASP A 493 73.64 61.94 15.66
N ALA A 494 74.68 62.52 16.25
CA ALA A 494 74.53 63.58 17.26
C ALA A 494 74.48 64.99 16.66
N ASP A 495 74.95 65.19 15.43
CA ASP A 495 75.02 66.49 14.77
C ASP A 495 74.26 66.56 13.43
N GLY A 496 73.93 65.41 12.85
CA GLY A 496 73.04 65.26 11.70
C GLY A 496 73.76 65.23 10.34
N ASP A 497 75.03 64.83 10.27
CA ASP A 497 75.76 64.70 9.00
C ASP A 497 75.55 63.36 8.26
N GLY A 498 74.90 62.40 8.92
CA GLY A 498 74.56 61.08 8.40
C GLY A 498 75.49 59.95 8.84
N TYR A 499 76.60 60.22 9.53
CA TYR A 499 77.48 59.18 10.07
C TYR A 499 77.16 58.86 11.55
N SER A 500 77.30 57.59 11.93
CA SER A 500 76.93 57.13 13.26
C SER A 500 77.95 57.52 14.33
N ASN A 501 77.47 57.84 15.53
CA ASN A 501 78.30 58.03 16.72
C ASN A 501 79.16 56.76 16.98
N PRO A 502 80.44 56.90 17.38
CA PRO A 502 81.34 55.78 17.61
C PRO A 502 80.99 55.03 18.89
N ASP A 503 81.20 53.72 18.88
CA ASP A 503 81.10 52.86 20.05
C ASP A 503 82.23 51.81 20.07
N ALA A 504 82.09 50.79 20.92
CA ALA A 504 83.12 49.78 21.12
C ALA A 504 83.26 48.80 19.94
N GLU A 505 82.22 48.67 19.11
CA GLU A 505 82.17 47.75 17.97
C GLU A 505 82.31 48.51 16.63
N TRP A 506 81.94 49.79 16.61
CA TRP A 506 82.12 50.71 15.48
C TRP A 506 82.95 51.94 15.90
N PRO A 507 84.30 51.89 15.83
CA PRO A 507 85.16 53.00 16.25
C PRO A 507 85.14 54.19 15.26
N ALA A 508 85.47 55.37 15.79
CA ALA A 508 85.67 56.60 15.00
C ALA A 508 86.79 56.46 13.95
N HIS A 509 86.67 57.20 12.86
CA HIS A 509 87.76 57.40 11.88
C HIS A 509 89.04 57.92 12.58
N PRO A 510 90.26 57.48 12.20
CA PRO A 510 90.60 56.51 11.16
C PRO A 510 90.69 55.06 11.68
N SER A 511 90.25 54.79 12.91
CA SER A 511 90.31 53.44 13.52
C SER A 511 89.12 52.56 13.12
N GLY A 512 88.01 53.17 12.71
CA GLY A 512 86.85 52.53 12.09
C GLY A 512 86.19 53.49 11.10
N PHE A 513 84.86 53.38 10.94
CA PHE A 513 84.07 54.13 9.97
C PHE A 513 83.02 55.05 10.60
N ALA A 514 82.94 55.07 11.93
CA ALA A 514 82.05 55.97 12.65
C ALA A 514 82.57 57.42 12.59
N ASP A 515 81.68 58.36 12.87
CA ASP A 515 81.99 59.77 13.00
C ASP A 515 83.09 60.03 14.06
N ALA A 516 84.01 60.94 13.73
CA ALA A 516 85.09 61.41 14.58
C ALA A 516 84.80 62.75 15.29
N PHE A 517 83.77 63.51 14.89
CA PHE A 517 83.46 64.85 15.40
C PHE A 517 81.97 65.09 15.64
N ASN A 518 81.39 64.35 16.59
CA ASN A 518 79.97 64.28 17.01
C ASN A 518 79.26 65.61 17.38
N ASP A 519 79.92 66.75 17.22
CA ASP A 519 79.41 68.10 17.47
C ASP A 519 79.59 69.05 16.27
N GLN A 520 79.98 68.53 15.09
CA GLN A 520 80.42 69.29 13.92
C GLN A 520 79.98 68.62 12.60
N ALA A 521 78.70 68.83 12.23
CA ALA A 521 78.02 68.25 11.07
C ALA A 521 78.55 68.61 9.65
N SER A 522 79.80 69.08 9.58
CA SER A 522 80.60 69.28 8.37
C SER A 522 81.83 68.38 8.32
N GLN A 523 82.08 67.52 9.33
CA GLN A 523 83.33 66.78 9.52
C GLN A 523 83.07 65.40 10.13
N TRP A 524 83.14 64.33 9.33
CA TRP A 524 82.99 62.96 9.85
C TRP A 524 84.32 62.19 9.96
N ALA A 525 85.34 62.60 9.20
CA ALA A 525 86.60 61.86 9.03
C ALA A 525 87.83 62.68 9.47
N ASP A 526 88.75 62.01 10.19
CA ASP A 526 90.12 62.46 10.50
C ASP A 526 91.12 61.40 9.99
N THR A 527 91.76 61.61 8.85
CA THR A 527 92.59 60.59 8.17
C THR A 527 94.00 60.46 8.76
N ASP A 528 94.60 61.55 9.25
CA ASP A 528 95.96 61.52 9.81
C ASP A 528 96.02 61.53 11.36
N GLY A 529 94.85 61.65 12.01
CA GLY A 529 94.68 61.55 13.45
C GLY A 529 95.12 62.81 14.20
N ASP A 530 95.07 63.98 13.55
CA ASP A 530 95.56 65.24 14.11
C ASP A 530 94.52 66.02 14.93
N GLY A 531 93.25 65.60 14.89
CA GLY A 531 92.13 66.22 15.59
C GLY A 531 91.44 67.34 14.82
N TYR A 532 91.67 67.45 13.51
CA TYR A 532 90.92 68.30 12.58
C TYR A 532 90.34 67.46 11.43
N GLY A 533 89.11 67.75 11.02
CA GLY A 533 88.43 66.96 9.99
C GLY A 533 88.89 67.24 8.55
N ASP A 534 88.73 66.23 7.69
CA ASP A 534 89.18 66.20 6.30
C ASP A 534 88.27 66.91 5.27
N ASN A 535 87.01 67.23 5.61
CA ASN A 535 85.92 67.52 4.64
C ASN A 535 85.70 69.01 4.33
#